data_AF-A0A924A6T7-F1
#
_entry.id   AF-A0A924A6T7-F1
#
_cell.length_a   1.000
_cell.length_b   1.000
_cell.length_c   1.000
_cell.angle_alpha   90.00
_cell.angle_beta   90.00
_cell.angle_gamma   90.00
#
_symmetry.space_group_name_H-M   'P 1'
#
loop_
_entity.id
_entity.type
_entity.pdbx_description
1 polymer ?
#
loop_
_entity_poly.entity_id
_entity_poly.type
_entity_poly.pdbx_seq_one_letter_code
_entity_poly.pdbx_strand_id
1 'polypeptide(L)'
;MIDPALIKWNYSTLSDGQLLLLATKERHKLSYDVLGILGEEFKKRGLDASFFISAAPVDEQYNVADTNAATATINAWDFAFKERCAGKTDKEIIDGLMMKRVGAAESLLIIKRLPQTNFINENFEGFIFESCENSMLQSYFILLALFGIAGYFFYLVIAYQNLIALLPALILVAACLYLIQKCRGYLKGGQYWVDMIKEHPDNIVWIKPIVEKHTLAYIVTIFKEKKFQFLTKDRLVITMDCNSLEQQQLFFNGVKDSLPHAQIGYSYKMESLYTDSPETFLSSLQRAGIYTPLDKIKT
;
A
#
# COMPACT_ATOMS: atom_id res chain seq x y z
N MET A 1 -16.09 5.12 -2.38
CA MET A 1 -15.86 5.39 -0.94
C MET A 1 -17.17 5.09 -0.22
N ILE A 2 -17.17 4.39 0.94
CA ILE A 2 -18.38 4.31 1.78
C ILE A 2 -18.14 5.29 2.91
N ASP A 3 -19.09 6.18 3.13
CA ASP A 3 -19.05 7.18 4.19
C ASP A 3 -19.16 6.46 5.56
N PRO A 4 -18.17 6.60 6.47
CA PRO A 4 -18.27 6.08 7.83
C PRO A 4 -19.53 6.56 8.56
N ALA A 5 -20.03 7.76 8.23
CA ALA A 5 -21.29 8.27 8.76
C ALA A 5 -22.48 7.45 8.28
N LEU A 6 -22.47 6.98 7.03
CA LEU A 6 -23.52 6.10 6.49
C LEU A 6 -23.52 4.72 7.16
N ILE A 7 -22.34 4.16 7.43
CA ILE A 7 -22.22 2.87 8.15
C ILE A 7 -22.73 3.02 9.59
N LYS A 8 -22.29 4.09 10.26
CA LYS A 8 -22.74 4.41 11.61
C LYS A 8 -24.25 4.63 11.66
N TRP A 9 -24.80 5.35 10.68
CA TRP A 9 -26.24 5.54 10.53
C TRP A 9 -26.96 4.20 10.32
N ASN A 10 -26.49 3.36 9.40
CA ASN A 10 -27.10 2.06 9.12
C ASN A 10 -27.13 1.17 10.36
N TYR A 11 -26.01 1.05 11.09
CA TYR A 11 -25.97 0.30 12.35
C TYR A 11 -26.86 0.90 13.42
N SER A 12 -27.01 2.22 13.46
CA SER A 12 -27.95 2.88 14.37
C SER A 12 -29.43 2.57 14.05
N THR A 13 -29.76 2.19 12.81
CA THR A 13 -31.13 1.84 12.40
C THR A 13 -31.48 0.35 12.56
N LEU A 14 -30.49 -0.52 12.71
CA LEU A 14 -30.73 -1.96 12.91
C LEU A 14 -31.29 -2.24 14.30
N SER A 15 -32.12 -3.27 14.42
CA SER A 15 -32.55 -3.79 15.73
C SER A 15 -31.41 -4.56 16.41
N ASP A 16 -31.48 -4.70 17.73
CA ASP A 16 -30.45 -5.40 18.50
C ASP A 16 -30.26 -6.84 18.04
N GLY A 17 -31.35 -7.53 17.67
CA GLY A 17 -31.30 -8.88 17.10
C GLY A 17 -30.58 -8.94 15.76
N GLN A 18 -30.74 -7.92 14.90
CA GLN A 18 -30.04 -7.82 13.61
C GLN A 18 -28.55 -7.52 13.79
N LEU A 19 -28.22 -6.64 14.73
CA LEU A 19 -26.83 -6.34 15.10
C LEU A 19 -26.12 -7.59 15.63
N LEU A 20 -26.79 -8.37 16.48
CA LEU A 20 -26.26 -9.60 17.05
C LEU A 20 -26.10 -10.70 16.00
N LEU A 21 -27.05 -10.83 15.06
CA LEU A 21 -26.93 -11.73 13.91
C LEU A 21 -25.74 -11.35 13.01
N LEU A 22 -25.59 -10.06 12.69
CA LEU A 22 -24.49 -9.53 11.90
C LEU A 22 -23.14 -9.84 12.58
N ALA A 23 -23.04 -9.58 13.89
CA ALA A 23 -21.84 -9.81 14.65
C ALA A 23 -21.48 -11.30 14.83
N THR A 24 -22.47 -12.19 14.91
CA THR A 24 -22.23 -13.63 15.11
C THR A 24 -21.98 -14.38 13.80
N LYS A 25 -22.72 -14.04 12.73
CA LYS A 25 -22.63 -14.77 11.45
C LYS A 25 -21.69 -14.14 10.45
N GLU A 26 -21.51 -12.82 10.47
CA GLU A 26 -20.86 -12.10 9.37
C GLU A 26 -19.61 -11.31 9.78
N ARG A 27 -19.27 -11.29 11.07
CA ARG A 27 -18.09 -10.61 11.60
C ARG A 27 -16.80 -10.88 10.83
N HIS A 28 -16.58 -12.11 10.38
CA HIS A 28 -15.38 -12.50 9.63
C HIS A 28 -15.29 -11.87 8.23
N LYS A 29 -16.38 -11.27 7.73
CA LYS A 29 -16.47 -10.59 6.43
C LYS A 29 -16.35 -9.07 6.53
N LEU A 30 -16.34 -8.52 7.75
CA LEU A 30 -16.24 -7.09 8.03
C LEU A 30 -14.78 -6.67 8.20
N SER A 31 -14.39 -5.50 7.69
CA SER A 31 -13.07 -4.91 7.98
C SER A 31 -12.97 -4.42 9.42
N TYR A 32 -11.75 -4.29 9.92
CA TYR A 32 -11.46 -3.73 11.24
C TYR A 32 -12.12 -2.38 11.52
N ASP A 33 -12.11 -1.44 10.57
CA ASP A 33 -12.76 -0.12 10.76
C ASP A 33 -14.27 -0.26 10.99
N VAL A 34 -14.91 -1.17 10.26
CA VAL A 34 -16.35 -1.44 10.34
C VAL A 34 -16.68 -2.21 11.62
N LEU A 35 -15.80 -3.11 12.06
CA LEU A 35 -15.89 -3.78 13.35
C LEU A 35 -15.73 -2.79 14.51
N GLY A 36 -14.89 -1.76 14.36
CA GLY A 36 -14.75 -0.67 15.31
C GLY A 36 -16.06 0.11 15.47
N ILE A 37 -16.67 0.54 14.36
CA ILE A 37 -17.97 1.23 14.37
C ILE A 37 -19.08 0.34 14.94
N LEU A 38 -19.10 -0.95 14.58
CA LEU A 38 -20.05 -1.91 15.13
C LEU A 38 -19.85 -2.10 16.64
N GLY A 39 -18.60 -2.21 17.10
CA GLY A 39 -18.25 -2.31 18.52
C GLY A 39 -18.66 -1.07 19.32
N GLU A 40 -18.52 0.13 18.76
CA GLU A 40 -19.03 1.37 19.37
C GLU A 40 -20.55 1.34 19.53
N GLU A 41 -21.29 0.86 18.52
CA GLU A 41 -22.75 0.78 18.59
C GLU A 41 -23.23 -0.27 19.60
N PHE A 42 -22.51 -1.39 19.76
CA PHE A 42 -22.77 -2.37 20.82
C PHE A 42 -22.56 -1.78 22.22
N LYS A 43 -21.45 -1.05 22.42
CA LYS A 43 -21.17 -0.34 23.68
C LYS A 43 -22.27 0.69 23.99
N LYS A 44 -22.68 1.47 22.99
CA LYS A 44 -23.73 2.50 23.12
C LYS A 44 -25.07 1.91 23.55
N ARG A 45 -25.38 0.67 23.13
CA ARG A 45 -26.65 -0.01 23.41
C ARG A 45 -26.60 -0.96 24.62
N GLY A 46 -25.46 -1.07 25.29
CA GLY A 46 -25.29 -2.01 26.40
C GLY A 46 -25.38 -3.48 25.98
N LEU A 47 -25.11 -3.77 24.70
CA LEU A 47 -25.06 -5.14 24.19
C LEU A 47 -23.71 -5.76 24.53
N ASP A 48 -23.68 -7.09 24.70
CA ASP A 48 -22.44 -7.81 24.96
C ASP A 48 -21.47 -7.60 23.80
N ALA A 49 -20.36 -6.91 24.06
CA ALA A 49 -19.30 -6.65 23.10
C ALA A 49 -18.09 -7.57 23.31
N SER A 50 -18.18 -8.55 24.23
CA SER A 50 -17.07 -9.40 24.63
C SER A 50 -16.47 -10.18 23.47
N PHE A 51 -17.28 -10.56 22.47
CA PHE A 51 -16.77 -11.21 21.28
C PHE A 51 -15.88 -10.31 20.44
N PHE A 52 -16.05 -8.98 20.42
CA PHE A 52 -15.14 -8.07 19.70
C PHE A 52 -13.76 -7.95 20.36
N ILE A 53 -13.63 -8.31 21.65
CA ILE A 53 -12.38 -8.22 22.41
C ILE A 53 -11.30 -9.16 21.83
N SER A 54 -11.68 -10.20 21.07
CA SER A 54 -10.73 -11.07 20.36
C SER A 54 -10.30 -10.58 18.97
N ALA A 55 -10.85 -9.47 18.46
CA ALA A 55 -10.47 -8.87 17.17
C ALA A 55 -10.19 -7.36 17.26
N ALA A 56 -9.98 -6.84 18.46
CA ALA A 56 -9.33 -5.55 18.61
C ALA A 56 -7.87 -5.71 18.17
N PRO A 57 -7.35 -4.84 17.28
CA PRO A 57 -5.91 -4.65 17.25
C PRO A 57 -5.48 -4.21 18.64
N VAL A 58 -4.36 -4.78 19.08
CA VAL A 58 -3.64 -4.43 20.30
C VAL A 58 -3.18 -2.98 20.19
N ASP A 59 -4.05 -2.02 20.48
CA ASP A 59 -3.72 -0.60 20.51
C ASP A 59 -4.47 0.06 21.67
N GLU A 60 -3.93 -0.10 22.88
CA GLU A 60 -4.12 0.83 23.99
C GLU A 60 -3.09 0.56 25.10
N GLN A 61 -1.81 0.45 24.75
CA GLN A 61 -0.68 0.55 25.71
C GLN A 61 0.67 0.65 25.00
N TYR A 62 0.85 1.65 24.11
CA TYR A 62 2.19 2.10 23.77
C TYR A 62 2.30 3.60 24.09
N ASN A 63 3.11 3.86 25.11
CA ASN A 63 3.35 5.17 25.69
C ASN A 63 3.75 6.21 24.64
N VAL A 64 3.20 7.42 24.80
CA VAL A 64 3.45 8.66 24.05
C VAL A 64 4.82 9.25 24.44
N ALA A 65 5.87 8.45 24.41
CA ALA A 65 7.20 8.89 24.81
C ALA A 65 8.24 8.43 23.79
N ASP A 66 8.16 8.90 22.52
CA ASP A 66 9.35 8.92 21.63
C ASP A 66 9.14 9.58 20.25
N THR A 67 8.57 10.79 20.22
CA THR A 67 8.54 11.61 19.00
C THR A 67 9.95 11.99 18.49
N ASN A 68 10.95 12.01 19.37
CA ASN A 68 12.35 12.26 19.00
C ASN A 68 13.08 11.00 18.52
N ALA A 69 12.82 9.81 19.10
CA ALA A 69 13.44 8.57 18.62
C ALA A 69 12.91 8.14 17.24
N ALA A 70 11.61 8.32 16.97
CA ALA A 70 10.99 7.95 15.69
C ALA A 70 11.52 8.72 14.46
N THR A 71 12.05 9.93 14.66
CA THR A 71 12.67 10.72 13.58
C THR A 71 14.16 10.37 13.46
N ALA A 72 14.79 9.96 14.56
CA ALA A 72 16.16 9.45 14.56
C ALA A 72 16.26 8.05 13.91
N THR A 73 15.25 7.18 14.08
CA THR A 73 15.22 5.82 13.51
C THR A 73 15.23 5.75 12.01
N ILE A 74 14.57 6.70 11.32
CA ILE A 74 14.51 6.67 9.84
C ILE A 74 15.78 7.22 9.23
N ASN A 75 16.33 8.30 9.79
CA ASN A 75 17.67 8.76 9.42
C ASN A 75 18.74 7.70 9.74
N ALA A 76 18.55 6.93 10.80
CA ALA A 76 19.41 5.81 11.17
C ALA A 76 19.28 4.65 10.18
N TRP A 77 18.06 4.28 9.77
CA TRP A 77 17.84 3.22 8.78
C TRP A 77 18.41 3.62 7.41
N ASP A 78 18.11 4.83 6.92
CA ASP A 78 18.63 5.34 5.63
C ASP A 78 20.16 5.37 5.62
N PHE A 79 20.77 5.78 6.74
CA PHE A 79 22.21 5.70 6.91
C PHE A 79 22.70 4.25 6.85
N ALA A 80 22.12 3.37 7.66
CA ALA A 80 22.53 1.98 7.76
C ALA A 80 22.39 1.23 6.44
N PHE A 81 21.33 1.54 5.68
CA PHE A 81 21.10 1.00 4.35
C PHE A 81 22.14 1.49 3.35
N LYS A 82 22.41 2.81 3.28
CA LYS A 82 23.47 3.35 2.41
C LYS A 82 24.83 2.74 2.70
N GLU A 83 25.17 2.57 3.98
CA GLU A 83 26.43 1.97 4.40
C GLU A 83 26.51 0.47 4.04
N ARG A 84 25.38 -0.25 4.16
CA ARG A 84 25.26 -1.63 3.70
C ARG A 84 25.47 -1.75 2.20
N CYS A 85 24.83 -0.89 1.40
CA CYS A 85 25.01 -0.84 -0.06
C CYS A 85 26.44 -0.49 -0.46
N ALA A 86 27.16 0.30 0.36
CA ALA A 86 28.58 0.58 0.19
C ALA A 86 29.49 -0.61 0.55
N GLY A 87 28.93 -1.76 0.94
CA GLY A 87 29.66 -2.98 1.27
C GLY A 87 30.20 -3.02 2.69
N LYS A 88 29.75 -2.13 3.59
CA LYS A 88 30.18 -2.15 4.99
C LYS A 88 29.59 -3.34 5.74
N THR A 89 30.37 -3.85 6.68
CA THR A 89 29.97 -4.93 7.58
C THR A 89 28.97 -4.46 8.63
N ASP A 90 28.21 -5.39 9.20
CA ASP A 90 27.24 -5.12 10.27
C ASP A 90 27.88 -4.35 11.43
N LYS A 91 29.12 -4.71 11.79
CA LYS A 91 29.86 -4.05 12.86
C LYS A 91 30.14 -2.58 12.54
N GLU A 92 30.63 -2.28 11.34
CA GLU A 92 30.92 -0.90 10.92
C GLU A 92 29.66 -0.04 10.87
N ILE A 93 28.55 -0.63 10.43
CA ILE A 93 27.25 0.05 10.40
C ILE A 93 26.77 0.33 11.83
N ILE A 94 26.86 -0.64 12.75
CA ILE A 94 26.53 -0.44 14.18
C ILE A 94 27.39 0.66 14.79
N ASP A 95 28.69 0.66 14.54
CA ASP A 95 29.61 1.68 15.04
C ASP A 95 29.22 3.08 14.51
N GLY A 96 28.89 3.18 13.22
CA GLY A 96 28.38 4.42 12.62
C GLY A 96 27.04 4.89 13.19
N LEU A 97 26.14 3.96 13.50
CA LEU A 97 24.86 4.24 14.15
C LEU A 97 25.05 4.73 15.59
N MET A 98 25.96 4.11 16.34
CA MET A 98 26.32 4.54 17.70
C MET A 98 26.96 5.94 17.70
N MET A 99 27.80 6.27 16.71
CA MET A 99 28.33 7.63 16.54
C MET A 99 27.22 8.66 16.27
N LYS A 100 26.12 8.25 15.63
CA LYS A 100 24.91 9.05 15.43
C LYS A 100 23.97 9.05 16.65
N ARG A 101 24.41 8.51 17.80
CA ARG A 101 23.67 8.41 19.05
C ARG A 101 22.43 7.51 18.98
N VAL A 102 22.42 6.54 18.08
CA VAL A 102 21.42 5.47 18.04
C VAL A 102 21.80 4.43 19.08
N GLY A 103 20.84 3.98 19.90
CA GLY A 103 21.11 3.00 20.96
C GLY A 103 21.62 1.66 20.40
N ALA A 104 22.42 0.92 21.16
CA ALA A 104 22.98 -0.36 20.70
C ALA A 104 21.89 -1.40 20.35
N ALA A 105 20.84 -1.49 21.18
CA ALA A 105 19.71 -2.39 20.94
C ALA A 105 18.93 -2.01 19.67
N GLU A 106 18.76 -0.71 19.43
CA GLU A 106 18.08 -0.16 18.26
C GLU A 106 18.92 -0.35 16.99
N SER A 107 20.23 -0.14 17.08
CA SER A 107 21.17 -0.38 15.98
C SER A 107 21.14 -1.84 15.53
N LEU A 108 21.09 -2.78 16.48
CA LEU A 108 20.93 -4.21 16.18
C LEU A 108 19.58 -4.53 15.51
N LEU A 109 18.49 -3.88 15.93
CA LEU A 109 17.19 -4.04 15.28
C LEU A 109 17.20 -3.50 13.85
N ILE A 110 17.85 -2.36 13.61
CA ILE A 110 18.01 -1.78 12.27
C ILE A 110 18.79 -2.75 11.38
N ILE A 111 19.94 -3.24 11.84
CA ILE A 111 20.79 -4.19 11.12
C ILE A 111 20.03 -5.46 10.73
N LYS A 112 19.27 -6.04 11.66
CA LYS A 112 18.45 -7.24 11.40
C LYS A 112 17.38 -7.01 10.34
N ARG A 113 16.98 -5.76 10.12
CA ARG A 113 15.98 -5.32 9.13
C ARG A 113 16.61 -4.71 7.89
N LEU A 114 17.94 -4.71 7.76
CA LEU A 114 18.55 -4.33 6.50
C LEU A 114 18.35 -5.47 5.50
N PRO A 115 17.96 -5.16 4.25
CA PRO A 115 17.93 -6.17 3.21
C PRO A 115 19.34 -6.74 3.05
N GLN A 116 19.42 -8.04 2.76
CA GLN A 116 20.69 -8.68 2.45
C GLN A 116 21.16 -8.17 1.09
N THR A 117 22.29 -7.47 1.07
CA THR A 117 22.96 -7.12 -0.19
C THR A 117 23.31 -8.41 -0.93
N ASN A 118 22.85 -8.54 -2.17
CA ASN A 118 22.96 -9.73 -3.04
C ASN A 118 21.92 -10.85 -2.81
N PHE A 119 20.77 -10.56 -2.20
CA PHE A 119 19.65 -11.51 -2.26
C PHE A 119 19.11 -11.58 -3.69
N ILE A 120 19.53 -12.60 -4.43
CA ILE A 120 19.02 -12.92 -5.76
C ILE A 120 17.95 -13.99 -5.57
N ASN A 121 16.69 -13.60 -5.74
CA ASN A 121 15.60 -14.56 -5.83
C ASN A 121 15.02 -14.46 -7.23
N GLU A 122 15.60 -15.24 -8.16
CA GLU A 122 15.24 -15.23 -9.58
C GLU A 122 13.73 -15.46 -9.79
N ASN A 123 13.11 -16.28 -8.96
CA ASN A 123 11.67 -16.52 -9.01
C ASN A 123 10.87 -15.27 -8.64
N PHE A 124 11.27 -14.57 -7.57
CA PHE A 124 10.63 -13.32 -7.16
C PHE A 124 10.87 -12.21 -8.19
N GLU A 125 12.10 -12.05 -8.66
CA GLU A 125 12.45 -11.07 -9.70
C GLU A 125 11.67 -11.34 -10.99
N GLY A 126 11.60 -12.60 -11.43
CA GLY A 126 10.80 -13.01 -12.59
C GLY A 126 9.31 -12.73 -12.40
N PHE A 127 8.77 -13.00 -11.22
CA PHE A 127 7.37 -12.68 -10.89
C PHE A 127 7.08 -11.17 -10.96
N ILE A 128 7.96 -10.33 -10.38
CA ILE A 128 7.83 -8.88 -10.43
C ILE A 128 7.94 -8.39 -11.88
N PHE A 129 8.93 -8.88 -12.61
CA PHE A 129 9.16 -8.52 -14.01
C PHE A 129 7.92 -8.82 -14.85
N GLU A 130 7.43 -10.06 -14.85
CA GLU A 130 6.29 -10.48 -15.67
C GLU A 130 5.01 -9.71 -15.32
N SER A 131 4.72 -9.53 -14.02
CA SER A 131 3.53 -8.81 -13.55
C SER A 131 3.53 -7.34 -14.00
N CYS A 132 4.68 -6.69 -13.90
CA CYS A 132 4.84 -5.28 -14.26
C CYS A 132 4.93 -5.07 -15.77
N GLU A 133 5.57 -5.99 -16.50
CA GLU A 133 5.71 -5.93 -17.96
C GLU A 133 4.34 -6.08 -18.64
N ASN A 134 3.53 -7.04 -18.18
CA ASN A 134 2.15 -7.20 -18.65
C ASN A 134 1.32 -5.94 -18.42
N SER A 135 1.47 -5.33 -17.25
CA SER A 135 0.77 -4.07 -16.90
C SER A 135 1.22 -2.88 -17.77
N MET A 136 2.51 -2.81 -18.10
CA MET A 136 3.06 -1.80 -19.00
C MET A 136 2.51 -1.96 -20.41
N LEU A 137 2.55 -3.18 -20.96
CA LEU A 137 2.03 -3.46 -22.30
C LEU A 137 0.55 -3.11 -22.41
N GLN A 138 -0.27 -3.50 -21.43
CA GLN A 138 -1.68 -3.12 -21.38
C GLN A 138 -1.87 -1.60 -21.38
N SER A 139 -1.07 -0.88 -20.59
CA SER A 139 -1.12 0.58 -20.53
C SER A 139 -0.75 1.23 -21.86
N TYR A 140 0.28 0.72 -22.56
CA TYR A 140 0.65 1.19 -23.90
C TYR A 140 -0.43 0.92 -24.95
N PHE A 141 -1.06 -0.26 -24.93
CA PHE A 141 -2.16 -0.56 -25.85
C PHE A 141 -3.36 0.37 -25.65
N ILE A 142 -3.73 0.65 -24.39
CA ILE A 142 -4.80 1.60 -24.07
C ILE A 142 -4.46 3.00 -24.58
N LEU A 143 -3.24 3.48 -24.32
CA LEU A 143 -2.80 4.80 -24.80
C LEU A 143 -2.79 4.88 -26.32
N LEU A 144 -2.27 3.86 -27.00
CA LEU A 144 -2.23 3.79 -28.46
C LEU A 144 -3.64 3.81 -29.06
N ALA A 145 -4.58 3.05 -28.48
CA ALA A 145 -5.98 3.05 -28.91
C ALA A 145 -6.61 4.44 -28.74
N LEU A 146 -6.40 5.10 -27.60
CA LEU A 146 -6.94 6.45 -27.34
C LEU A 146 -6.34 7.50 -28.28
N PHE A 147 -5.03 7.46 -28.55
CA PHE A 147 -4.39 8.33 -29.53
C PHE A 147 -4.89 8.07 -30.95
N GLY A 148 -5.14 6.80 -31.31
CA GLY A 148 -5.74 6.44 -32.60
C GLY A 148 -7.13 7.03 -32.77
N ILE A 149 -7.99 6.92 -31.74
CA ILE A 149 -9.34 7.50 -31.76
C ILE A 149 -9.27 9.04 -31.82
N ALA A 150 -8.40 9.67 -31.02
CA ALA A 150 -8.21 11.12 -31.06
C ALA A 150 -7.73 11.59 -32.44
N GLY A 151 -6.75 10.88 -33.02
CA GLY A 151 -6.23 11.14 -34.37
C GLY A 151 -7.31 11.02 -35.44
N TYR A 152 -8.21 10.04 -35.34
CA TYR A 152 -9.36 9.91 -36.23
C TYR A 152 -10.30 11.12 -36.14
N PHE A 153 -10.60 11.61 -34.95
CA PHE A 153 -11.41 12.83 -34.80
C PHE A 153 -10.71 14.06 -35.39
N PHE A 154 -9.40 14.21 -35.19
CA PHE A 154 -8.63 15.28 -35.85
C PHE A 154 -8.65 15.16 -37.38
N TYR A 155 -8.56 13.94 -37.92
CA TYR A 155 -8.71 13.69 -39.35
C TYR A 155 -10.08 14.15 -39.85
N LEU A 156 -11.18 13.88 -39.12
CA LEU A 156 -12.51 14.35 -39.50
C LEU A 156 -12.61 15.88 -39.53
N VAL A 157 -11.95 16.57 -38.58
CA VAL A 157 -11.89 18.04 -38.55
C VAL A 157 -11.18 18.58 -39.80
N ILE A 158 -10.04 18.00 -40.17
CA ILE A 158 -9.22 18.49 -41.29
C ILE A 158 -9.84 18.12 -42.64
N ALA A 159 -10.25 16.86 -42.83
CA ALA A 159 -10.70 16.34 -44.12
C ALA A 159 -12.11 16.80 -44.49
N TYR A 160 -13.01 16.90 -43.51
CA TYR A 160 -14.43 17.21 -43.74
C TYR A 160 -14.85 18.57 -43.17
N GLN A 161 -13.90 19.38 -42.68
CA GLN A 161 -14.16 20.70 -42.05
C GLN A 161 -15.20 20.64 -40.91
N ASN A 162 -15.34 19.47 -40.26
CA ASN A 162 -16.33 19.26 -39.22
C ASN A 162 -15.80 19.73 -37.86
N LEU A 163 -16.01 21.01 -37.55
CA LEU A 163 -15.54 21.62 -36.30
C LEU A 163 -16.14 20.97 -35.04
N ILE A 164 -17.30 20.30 -35.12
CA ILE A 164 -17.91 19.61 -33.98
C ILE A 164 -17.03 18.45 -33.50
N ALA A 165 -16.28 17.81 -34.42
CA ALA A 165 -15.36 16.72 -34.09
C ALA A 165 -14.10 17.18 -33.31
N LEU A 166 -13.83 18.49 -33.23
CA LEU A 166 -12.66 19.02 -32.51
C LEU A 166 -12.79 18.82 -30.99
N LEU A 167 -13.99 19.02 -30.45
CA LEU A 167 -14.23 18.93 -29.01
C LEU A 167 -13.95 17.53 -28.42
N PRO A 168 -14.46 16.41 -28.97
CA PRO A 168 -14.09 15.09 -28.49
C PRO A 168 -12.61 14.76 -28.70
N ALA A 169 -11.97 15.26 -29.76
CA ALA A 169 -10.53 15.08 -29.98
C ALA A 169 -9.71 15.70 -28.84
N LEU A 170 -10.02 16.94 -28.45
CA LEU A 170 -9.33 17.64 -27.35
C LEU A 170 -9.57 16.96 -25.99
N ILE A 171 -10.79 16.49 -25.73
CA ILE A 171 -11.11 15.74 -24.50
C ILE A 171 -10.28 14.45 -24.44
N LEU A 172 -10.16 13.72 -25.53
CA LEU A 172 -9.36 12.49 -25.58
C LEU A 172 -7.86 12.77 -25.38
N VAL A 173 -7.33 13.83 -25.98
CA VAL A 173 -5.92 14.23 -25.73
C VAL A 173 -5.71 14.58 -24.26
N ALA A 174 -6.62 15.35 -23.65
CA ALA A 174 -6.54 15.67 -22.23
C ALA A 174 -6.62 14.41 -21.35
N ALA A 175 -7.49 13.45 -21.71
CA ALA A 175 -7.60 12.17 -21.02
C ALA A 175 -6.30 11.33 -21.15
N CYS A 176 -5.67 11.28 -22.33
CA CYS A 176 -4.38 10.62 -22.52
C CYS A 176 -3.29 11.25 -21.64
N LEU A 177 -3.18 12.58 -21.62
CA LEU A 177 -2.19 13.29 -20.80
C LEU A 177 -2.42 13.01 -19.30
N TYR A 178 -3.67 13.03 -18.87
CA TYR A 178 -4.04 12.69 -17.49
C TYR A 178 -3.68 11.23 -17.15
N LEU A 179 -3.95 10.28 -18.05
CA LEU A 179 -3.59 8.87 -17.85
C LEU A 179 -2.08 8.66 -17.81
N ILE A 180 -1.30 9.34 -18.66
CA ILE A 180 0.17 9.27 -18.63
C ILE A 180 0.70 9.76 -17.28
N GLN A 181 0.14 10.86 -16.75
CA GLN A 181 0.54 11.37 -15.43
C GLN A 181 0.15 10.42 -14.29
N LYS A 182 -1.06 9.86 -14.34
CA LYS A 182 -1.58 8.98 -13.29
C LYS A 182 -0.94 7.60 -13.31
N CYS A 183 -0.66 7.06 -14.50
CA CYS A 183 -0.12 5.71 -14.70
C CYS A 183 1.40 5.69 -14.88
N ARG A 184 2.13 6.73 -14.43
CA ARG A 184 3.59 6.83 -14.57
C ARG A 184 4.33 5.55 -14.14
N GLY A 185 3.92 4.95 -13.02
CA GLY A 185 4.53 3.71 -12.52
C GLY A 185 4.28 2.49 -13.42
N TYR A 186 3.08 2.37 -13.98
CA TYR A 186 2.71 1.30 -14.92
C TYR A 186 3.48 1.41 -16.24
N LEU A 187 3.86 2.61 -16.67
CA LEU A 187 4.60 2.82 -17.92
C LEU A 187 6.11 2.49 -17.84
N LYS A 188 6.63 2.20 -16.64
CA LYS A 188 8.08 1.99 -16.44
C LYS A 188 8.58 0.58 -16.78
N GLY A 189 7.68 -0.40 -16.91
CA GLY A 189 8.01 -1.78 -17.28
C GLY A 189 8.58 -2.62 -16.15
N GLY A 190 8.77 -3.92 -16.42
CA GLY A 190 9.20 -4.89 -15.40
C GLY A 190 10.60 -4.65 -14.87
N GLN A 191 11.55 -4.38 -15.76
CA GLN A 191 12.94 -4.18 -15.40
C GLN A 191 13.13 -3.04 -14.40
N TYR A 192 12.43 -1.91 -14.61
CA TYR A 192 12.50 -0.77 -13.70
C TYR A 192 12.09 -1.13 -12.26
N TRP A 193 11.04 -1.93 -12.08
CA TRP A 193 10.58 -2.33 -10.75
C TRP A 193 11.53 -3.33 -10.10
N VAL A 194 12.12 -4.24 -10.88
CA VAL A 194 13.18 -5.15 -10.39
C VAL A 194 14.40 -4.35 -9.95
N ASP A 195 14.91 -3.44 -10.79
CA ASP A 195 16.05 -2.59 -10.48
C ASP A 195 15.78 -1.72 -9.25
N MET A 196 14.57 -1.17 -9.13
CA MET A 196 14.18 -0.39 -7.96
C MET A 196 14.16 -1.23 -6.67
N ILE A 197 13.73 -2.49 -6.71
CA ILE A 197 13.79 -3.37 -5.52
C ILE A 197 15.25 -3.70 -5.15
N LYS A 198 16.13 -3.87 -6.14
CA LYS A 198 17.52 -4.29 -5.92
C LYS A 198 18.42 -3.13 -5.49
N GLU A 199 18.32 -2.00 -6.18
CA GLU A 199 19.24 -0.86 -6.04
C GLU A 199 18.69 0.21 -5.10
N HIS A 200 17.37 0.42 -5.09
CA HIS A 200 16.70 1.46 -4.30
C HIS A 200 15.45 0.95 -3.55
N PRO A 201 15.55 -0.16 -2.79
CA PRO A 201 14.40 -0.71 -2.07
C PRO A 201 13.76 0.30 -1.13
N ASP A 202 14.53 1.25 -0.60
CA ASP A 202 14.07 2.32 0.29
C ASP A 202 13.05 3.26 -0.35
N ASN A 203 12.98 3.31 -1.68
CA ASN A 203 11.97 4.07 -2.38
C ASN A 203 10.58 3.47 -2.22
N ILE A 204 10.45 2.15 -1.99
CA ILE A 204 9.16 1.47 -1.82
C ILE A 204 8.77 1.52 -0.35
N VAL A 205 7.90 2.47 -0.01
CA VAL A 205 7.55 2.75 1.39
C VAL A 205 6.27 2.05 1.83
N TRP A 206 5.41 1.66 0.90
CA TRP A 206 4.12 1.09 1.23
C TRP A 206 3.69 -0.01 0.25
N ILE A 207 3.27 -1.13 0.82
CA ILE A 207 2.67 -2.26 0.13
C ILE A 207 1.19 -2.31 0.54
N LYS A 208 0.34 -1.78 -0.34
CA LYS A 208 -1.08 -1.64 -0.08
C LYS A 208 -1.85 -2.84 -0.66
N PRO A 209 -2.51 -3.67 0.15
CA PRO A 209 -3.41 -4.68 -0.38
C PRO A 209 -4.63 -4.00 -1.00
N ILE A 210 -5.03 -4.42 -2.20
CA ILE A 210 -6.29 -3.96 -2.78
C ILE A 210 -7.42 -4.72 -2.10
N VAL A 211 -8.42 -4.00 -1.62
CA VAL A 211 -9.63 -4.57 -1.02
C VAL A 211 -10.81 -4.11 -1.86
N GLU A 212 -11.39 -5.02 -2.63
CA GLU A 212 -12.63 -4.73 -3.35
C GLU A 212 -13.82 -4.87 -2.40
N LYS A 213 -14.72 -3.90 -2.52
CA LYS A 213 -15.97 -3.86 -1.76
C LYS A 213 -17.06 -4.46 -2.64
N HIS A 214 -17.57 -5.63 -2.26
CA HIS A 214 -18.79 -6.15 -2.87
C HIS A 214 -19.98 -5.75 -2.01
N THR A 215 -20.89 -4.99 -2.61
CA THR A 215 -22.19 -4.66 -2.00
C THR A 215 -23.21 -5.65 -2.54
N LEU A 216 -23.56 -6.67 -1.75
CA LEU A 216 -24.62 -7.62 -2.09
C LEU A 216 -25.79 -7.39 -1.13
N ALA A 217 -26.91 -6.91 -1.67
CA ALA A 217 -28.23 -6.92 -1.05
C ALA A 217 -28.29 -6.54 0.45
N TYR A 218 -27.69 -5.41 0.85
CA TYR A 218 -27.61 -4.86 2.22
C TYR A 218 -26.41 -5.28 3.10
N ILE A 219 -25.50 -6.13 2.60
CA ILE A 219 -24.25 -6.48 3.31
C ILE A 219 -23.05 -6.01 2.48
N VAL A 220 -22.21 -5.16 3.07
CA VAL A 220 -20.91 -4.80 2.51
C VAL A 220 -19.92 -5.87 2.94
N THR A 221 -19.50 -6.69 1.99
CA THR A 221 -18.44 -7.68 2.20
C THR A 221 -17.14 -7.14 1.59
N ILE A 222 -16.07 -7.14 2.39
CA ILE A 222 -14.76 -6.68 1.95
C ILE A 222 -13.97 -7.92 1.55
N PHE A 223 -13.76 -8.08 0.25
CA PHE A 223 -12.91 -9.14 -0.27
C PHE A 223 -11.50 -8.59 -0.39
N LYS A 224 -10.54 -9.30 0.21
CA LYS A 224 -9.13 -9.02 -0.06
C LYS A 224 -8.86 -9.43 -1.50
N GLU A 225 -8.67 -8.41 -2.33
CA GLU A 225 -7.95 -8.48 -3.58
C GLU A 225 -6.76 -9.40 -3.40
N LYS A 226 -6.62 -10.44 -4.21
CA LYS A 226 -5.33 -11.11 -4.37
C LYS A 226 -4.34 -10.21 -5.13
N LYS A 227 -4.38 -8.89 -4.89
CA LYS A 227 -3.63 -7.86 -5.59
C LYS A 227 -2.96 -6.94 -4.57
N PHE A 228 -1.72 -6.57 -4.85
CA PHE A 228 -0.93 -5.70 -3.99
C PHE A 228 -0.38 -4.55 -4.80
N GLN A 229 -0.32 -3.37 -4.19
CA GLN A 229 0.26 -2.19 -4.82
C GLN A 229 1.57 -1.83 -4.15
N PHE A 230 2.61 -1.59 -4.94
CA PHE A 230 3.79 -0.90 -4.46
C PHE A 230 3.63 0.59 -4.67
N LEU A 231 3.88 1.34 -3.60
CA LEU A 231 3.80 2.79 -3.57
C LEU A 231 5.15 3.35 -3.14
N THR A 232 5.67 4.27 -3.95
CA THR A 232 7.01 4.84 -3.74
C THR A 232 7.01 6.24 -3.16
N LYS A 233 8.15 6.69 -2.63
CA LYS A 233 8.39 8.09 -2.23
C LYS A 233 8.07 9.08 -3.36
N ASP A 234 8.30 8.67 -4.61
CA ASP A 234 8.05 9.47 -5.81
C ASP A 234 6.61 9.40 -6.34
N ARG A 235 5.68 8.85 -5.54
CA ARG A 235 4.26 8.65 -5.91
C ARG A 235 4.05 7.70 -7.09
N LEU A 236 5.03 6.85 -7.41
CA LEU A 236 4.83 5.80 -8.39
C LEU A 236 4.00 4.69 -7.75
N VAL A 237 3.07 4.17 -8.54
CA VAL A 237 2.18 3.09 -8.15
C VAL A 237 2.22 2.02 -9.23
N ILE A 238 2.35 0.78 -8.81
CA ILE A 238 2.15 -0.41 -9.64
C ILE A 238 1.28 -1.38 -8.87
N THR A 239 0.41 -2.12 -9.58
CA THR A 239 -0.38 -3.21 -9.01
C THR A 239 0.19 -4.52 -9.50
N MET A 240 0.28 -5.50 -8.61
CA MET A 240 0.67 -6.88 -8.89
C MET A 240 -0.47 -7.81 -8.54
N ASP A 241 -0.76 -8.74 -9.43
CA ASP A 241 -1.78 -9.76 -9.24
C ASP A 241 -1.14 -11.06 -8.72
N CYS A 242 -1.54 -11.49 -7.53
CA CYS A 242 -1.09 -12.71 -6.86
C CYS A 242 -2.22 -13.75 -6.82
N ASN A 243 -2.65 -14.21 -8.01
CA ASN A 243 -3.87 -15.01 -8.17
C ASN A 243 -3.78 -16.43 -7.57
N SER A 244 -2.58 -17.02 -7.53
CA SER A 244 -2.34 -18.34 -6.92
C SER A 244 -1.77 -18.25 -5.50
N LEU A 245 -1.94 -19.31 -4.71
CA LEU A 245 -1.34 -19.40 -3.37
C LEU A 245 0.19 -19.37 -3.44
N GLU A 246 0.76 -20.02 -4.46
CA GLU A 246 2.19 -20.03 -4.73
C GLU A 246 2.73 -18.62 -5.04
N GLN A 247 2.05 -17.85 -5.88
CA GLN A 247 2.40 -16.45 -6.16
C GLN A 247 2.31 -15.58 -4.92
N GLN A 248 1.33 -15.81 -4.04
CA GLN A 248 1.24 -15.08 -2.78
C GLN A 248 2.41 -15.41 -1.86
N GLN A 249 2.74 -16.68 -1.68
CA GLN A 249 3.87 -17.09 -0.87
C GLN A 249 5.19 -16.54 -1.42
N LEU A 250 5.38 -16.64 -2.75
CA LEU A 250 6.53 -16.06 -3.44
C LEU A 250 6.62 -14.55 -3.22
N PHE A 251 5.51 -13.83 -3.38
CA PHE A 251 5.44 -12.39 -3.17
C PHE A 251 5.76 -12.00 -1.73
N PHE A 252 5.11 -12.61 -0.75
CA PHE A 252 5.32 -12.26 0.67
C PHE A 252 6.73 -12.62 1.14
N ASN A 253 7.28 -13.76 0.72
CA ASN A 253 8.66 -14.13 1.05
C ASN A 253 9.65 -13.15 0.42
N GLY A 254 9.51 -12.88 -0.89
CA GLY A 254 10.39 -11.94 -1.59
C GLY A 254 10.32 -10.52 -1.04
N VAL A 255 9.12 -10.03 -0.69
CA VAL A 255 8.90 -8.73 -0.04
C VAL A 255 9.53 -8.69 1.35
N LYS A 256 9.38 -9.75 2.15
CA LYS A 256 9.96 -9.80 3.49
C LYS A 256 11.48 -9.72 3.46
N ASP A 257 12.09 -10.38 2.49
CA ASP A 257 13.54 -10.45 2.35
C ASP A 257 14.13 -9.19 1.70
N SER A 258 13.43 -8.63 0.69
CA SER A 258 13.93 -7.50 -0.11
C SER A 258 13.47 -6.13 0.40
N LEU A 259 12.28 -6.05 0.99
CA LEU A 259 11.63 -4.82 1.44
C LEU A 259 11.22 -4.85 2.93
N PRO A 260 12.09 -5.30 3.86
CA PRO A 260 11.73 -5.48 5.28
C PRO A 260 11.28 -4.19 5.99
N HIS A 261 11.63 -3.02 5.45
CA HIS A 261 11.30 -1.70 5.99
C HIS A 261 9.93 -1.17 5.54
N ALA A 262 9.39 -1.68 4.43
CA ALA A 262 8.14 -1.18 3.88
C ALA A 262 6.97 -1.46 4.84
N GLN A 263 6.01 -0.55 4.91
CA GLN A 263 4.76 -0.81 5.60
C GLN A 263 3.91 -1.73 4.73
N ILE A 264 3.23 -2.71 5.34
CA ILE A 264 2.16 -3.45 4.67
C ILE A 264 0.82 -3.25 5.37
N GLY A 265 -0.26 -3.19 4.59
CA GLY A 265 -1.62 -3.06 5.09
C GLY A 265 -2.30 -1.79 4.60
N TYR A 266 -3.48 -1.52 5.15
CA TYR A 266 -4.29 -0.39 4.73
C TYR A 266 -5.12 0.15 5.89
N SER A 267 -5.11 1.47 6.04
CA SER A 267 -6.08 2.23 6.83
C SER A 267 -6.27 3.61 6.20
N TYR A 268 -7.39 4.28 6.48
CA TYR A 268 -7.61 5.64 5.99
C TYR A 268 -6.56 6.62 6.52
N LYS A 269 -6.09 6.41 7.75
CA LYS A 269 -5.02 7.21 8.35
C LYS A 269 -3.70 7.02 7.58
N MET A 270 -3.37 5.78 7.18
CA MET A 270 -2.21 5.52 6.32
C MET A 270 -2.36 6.21 4.95
N GLU A 271 -3.52 6.08 4.31
CA GLU A 271 -3.77 6.73 3.01
C GLU A 271 -3.60 8.25 3.08
N SER A 272 -4.14 8.89 4.13
CA SER A 272 -4.00 10.34 4.33
C SER A 272 -2.53 10.73 4.49
N LEU A 273 -1.80 10.05 5.38
CA LEU A 273 -0.38 10.35 5.62
C LEU A 273 0.48 10.15 4.36
N TYR A 274 0.18 9.13 3.55
CA TYR A 274 0.87 8.91 2.28
C TYR A 274 0.53 10.01 1.27
N THR A 275 -0.74 10.39 1.15
CA THR A 275 -1.20 11.43 0.21
C THR A 275 -0.57 12.79 0.54
N ASP A 276 -0.48 13.11 1.83
CA ASP A 276 0.08 14.37 2.31
C ASP A 276 1.58 14.47 2.03
N SER A 277 2.37 13.44 2.37
CA SER A 277 3.83 13.47 2.23
C SER A 277 4.44 12.07 2.08
N PRO A 278 4.49 11.51 0.85
CA PRO A 278 5.03 10.18 0.58
C PRO A 278 6.49 9.99 1.05
N GLU A 279 7.33 11.01 0.86
CA GLU A 279 8.75 10.99 1.25
C GLU A 279 8.94 10.78 2.76
N THR A 280 8.03 11.32 3.57
CA THR A 280 8.05 11.22 5.04
C THR A 280 7.04 10.21 5.56
N PHE A 281 6.51 9.34 4.69
CA PHE A 281 5.40 8.45 5.03
C PHE A 281 5.74 7.54 6.21
N LEU A 282 6.87 6.83 6.14
CA LEU A 282 7.30 5.91 7.21
C LEU A 282 7.50 6.65 8.54
N SER A 283 8.04 7.88 8.52
CA SER A 283 8.26 8.66 9.76
C SER A 283 6.96 9.16 10.34
N SER A 284 5.99 9.45 9.49
CA SER A 284 4.65 9.83 9.89
C SER A 284 3.90 8.65 10.50
N LEU A 285 4.05 7.44 9.95
CA LEU A 285 3.49 6.22 10.55
C LEU A 285 4.08 5.90 11.91
N GLN A 286 5.40 6.00 12.05
CA GLN A 286 6.10 5.74 13.31
C GLN A 286 5.68 6.76 14.38
N ARG A 287 5.66 8.05 14.05
CA ARG A 287 5.16 9.11 14.96
C ARG A 287 3.70 8.91 15.34
N ALA A 288 2.90 8.36 14.44
CA ALA A 288 1.49 8.06 14.69
C ALA A 288 1.27 6.74 15.45
N GLY A 289 2.33 5.98 15.76
CA GLY A 289 2.26 4.71 16.50
C GLY A 289 1.65 3.54 15.70
N ILE A 290 1.46 3.69 14.39
CA ILE A 290 0.74 2.72 13.53
C ILE A 290 1.66 1.97 12.57
N TYR A 291 2.97 2.12 12.73
CA TYR A 291 3.97 1.45 11.89
C TYR A 291 4.14 0.00 12.33
N THR A 292 3.88 -0.92 11.39
CA THR A 292 4.06 -2.36 11.58
C THR A 292 5.03 -2.88 10.51
N PRO A 293 6.31 -3.08 10.86
CA PRO A 293 7.28 -3.63 9.93
C PRO A 293 6.98 -5.09 9.59
N LEU A 294 7.38 -5.51 8.38
CA LEU A 294 7.10 -6.83 7.80
C LEU A 294 7.71 -7.99 8.60
N ASP A 295 8.82 -7.76 9.30
CA ASP A 295 9.51 -8.76 10.13
C ASP A 295 8.64 -9.28 11.28
N LYS A 296 7.64 -8.51 11.72
CA LYS A 296 6.73 -8.88 12.83
C LYS A 296 5.51 -9.67 12.37
N ILE A 297 5.27 -9.82 11.07
CA ILE A 297 4.09 -10.51 10.56
C ILE A 297 4.34 -12.02 10.58
N LYS A 298 3.58 -12.72 11.41
CA LYS A 298 3.50 -14.19 11.38
C LYS A 298 2.64 -14.58 10.17
N THR A 299 3.28 -15.13 9.14
CA THR A 299 2.62 -15.88 8.06
C THR A 299 2.05 -17.18 8.59
#